data_AF-A0A3N7CZ98-F1
#
_entry.id   AF-A0A3N7CZ98-F1
#
_cell.length_a   1.000
_cell.length_b   1.000
_cell.length_c   1.000
_cell.angle_alpha   90.00
_cell.angle_beta   90.00
_cell.angle_gamma   90.00
#
_symmetry.space_group_name_H-M   'P 1'
#
loop_
_entity.id
_entity.type
_entity.pdbx_description
1 polymer ?
#
loop_
_entity_poly.entity_id
_entity_poly.type
_entity_poly.pdbx_seq_one_letter_code
_entity_poly.pdbx_strand_id
1 'polypeptide(L)'
;MIGNDIVDLLQADAESNWRRKGYLQKVFSSEEQQLIHSASNPCQMVWLLWSMKEAVYKIHSRKKNWQAFAPGKLYCSEVKISGQCASGVVTCQRIRYFTQSSLCPDFIHTIAGESFPIEAASIRISSYDPSDLSYRNTAPATVSHHGRYLALAYL
;
A
#
# COMPACT_ATOMS: atom_id res chain seq x y z
N MET A 1 -0.27 -10.53 12.30
CA MET A 1 0.60 -9.35 12.08
C MET A 1 0.00 -8.52 10.97
N ILE A 2 -0.01 -7.20 11.14
CA ILE A 2 -0.59 -6.25 10.19
C ILE A 2 0.51 -5.42 9.53
N GLY A 3 0.30 -5.09 8.26
CA GLY A 3 1.06 -4.07 7.55
C GLY A 3 0.11 -3.00 7.04
N ASN A 4 0.61 -1.80 6.84
CA ASN A 4 -0.15 -0.74 6.22
C ASN A 4 0.73 0.12 5.32
N ASP A 5 0.10 0.87 4.43
CA ASP A 5 0.74 1.90 3.62
C ASP A 5 -0.23 3.05 3.37
N ILE A 6 0.31 4.26 3.21
CA ILE A 6 -0.47 5.45 2.83
C ILE A 6 0.27 6.21 1.75
N VAL A 7 -0.47 6.61 0.70
CA VAL A 7 0.04 7.37 -0.42
C VAL A 7 -0.75 8.67 -0.52
N ASP A 8 -0.13 9.79 -0.14
CA ASP A 8 -0.58 11.14 -0.53
C ASP A 8 -0.50 11.31 -2.05
N LEU A 9 -1.64 11.52 -2.70
CA LEU A 9 -1.74 11.59 -4.16
C LEU A 9 -1.12 12.88 -4.72
N LEU A 10 -1.15 13.99 -3.96
CA LEU A 10 -0.48 15.23 -4.38
C LEU A 10 1.05 15.07 -4.32
N GLN A 11 1.55 14.47 -3.24
CA GLN A 11 2.98 14.20 -3.11
C GLN A 11 3.46 13.20 -4.17
N ALA A 12 2.67 12.14 -4.42
CA ALA A 12 3.02 11.12 -5.41
C ALA A 12 3.13 11.71 -6.82
N ASP A 13 2.25 12.64 -7.19
CA ASP A 13 2.30 13.33 -8.48
C ASP A 13 3.54 14.23 -8.60
N ALA A 14 3.93 14.90 -7.51
CA ALA A 14 5.12 15.75 -7.48
C ALA A 14 6.45 14.96 -7.50
N GLU A 15 6.52 13.82 -6.81
CA GLU A 15 7.74 13.03 -6.65
C GLU A 15 7.94 11.99 -7.76
N SER A 16 6.86 11.53 -8.40
CA SER A 16 6.91 10.36 -9.27
C SER A 16 6.19 10.57 -10.60
N ASN A 17 6.97 10.61 -11.68
CA ASN A 17 6.44 10.45 -13.02
C ASN A 17 6.30 8.95 -13.38
N TRP A 18 5.20 8.33 -12.95
CA TRP A 18 4.94 6.90 -13.26
C TRP A 18 4.76 6.63 -14.76
N ARG A 19 4.50 7.68 -15.57
CA ARG A 19 4.36 7.59 -17.03
C ARG A 19 5.70 7.57 -17.76
N ARG A 20 6.83 7.79 -17.07
CA ARG A 20 8.14 7.71 -17.71
C ARG A 20 8.42 6.30 -18.21
N LYS A 21 9.06 6.21 -19.38
CA LYS A 21 9.42 4.94 -20.01
C LYS A 21 10.18 4.03 -19.02
N GLY A 22 9.75 2.78 -18.89
CA GLY A 22 10.39 1.77 -18.05
C GLY A 22 9.94 1.75 -16.59
N TYR A 23 9.16 2.74 -16.11
CA TYR A 23 8.70 2.75 -14.72
C TYR A 23 7.79 1.55 -14.43
N LEU A 24 6.73 1.39 -15.23
CA LEU A 24 5.76 0.31 -15.00
C LEU A 24 6.41 -1.08 -15.12
N GLN A 25 7.31 -1.28 -16.08
CA GLN A 25 8.01 -2.56 -16.27
C GLN A 25 8.94 -2.93 -15.11
N LYS A 26 9.44 -1.93 -14.37
CA LYS A 26 10.31 -2.15 -13.19
C LYS A 26 9.50 -2.52 -11.94
N VAL A 27 8.28 -2.01 -11.83
CA VAL A 27 7.48 -2.04 -10.59
C VAL A 27 6.36 -3.07 -10.65
N PHE A 28 5.76 -3.25 -11.83
CA PHE A 28 4.52 -4.00 -12.02
C PHE A 28 4.70 -5.17 -13.01
N SER A 29 4.03 -6.28 -12.74
CA SER A 29 3.93 -7.41 -13.67
C SER A 29 3.13 -7.03 -14.92
N SER A 30 3.15 -7.90 -15.94
CA SER A 30 2.39 -7.70 -17.17
C SER A 30 0.88 -7.60 -16.91
N GLU A 31 0.36 -8.42 -15.99
CA GLU A 31 -1.04 -8.44 -15.58
C GLU A 31 -1.42 -7.15 -14.83
N GLU A 32 -0.56 -6.69 -13.92
CA GLU A 32 -0.73 -5.41 -13.22
C GLU A 32 -0.69 -4.23 -14.18
N GLN A 33 0.20 -4.25 -15.18
CA GLN A 33 0.26 -3.24 -16.25
C GLN A 33 -1.05 -3.21 -17.05
N GLN A 34 -1.61 -4.37 -17.38
CA GLN A 34 -2.91 -4.45 -18.06
C GLN A 34 -4.04 -3.86 -17.20
N LEU A 35 -4.06 -4.15 -15.89
CA LEU A 35 -5.01 -3.53 -14.95
C LEU A 35 -4.87 -2.01 -14.92
N ILE A 36 -3.64 -1.48 -14.87
CA ILE A 36 -3.37 -0.04 -14.89
C ILE A 36 -3.87 0.60 -16.18
N HIS A 37 -3.58 -0.01 -17.34
CA HIS A 37 -3.95 0.55 -18.64
C HIS A 37 -5.44 0.48 -18.95
N SER A 38 -6.15 -0.50 -18.39
CA SER A 38 -7.60 -0.68 -18.58
C SER A 38 -8.45 0.05 -17.54
N ALA A 39 -7.84 0.56 -16.46
CA ALA A 39 -8.56 1.28 -15.41
C ALA A 39 -9.15 2.60 -15.91
N SER A 40 -10.33 2.96 -15.41
CA SER A 40 -10.95 4.27 -15.65
C SER A 40 -10.09 5.43 -15.14
N ASN A 41 -9.37 5.20 -14.03
CA ASN A 41 -8.36 6.11 -13.51
C ASN A 41 -7.02 5.38 -13.35
N PRO A 42 -6.16 5.37 -14.39
CA PRO A 42 -4.86 4.71 -14.35
C PRO A 42 -3.93 5.24 -13.25
N CYS A 43 -3.99 6.54 -12.93
CA CYS A 43 -3.15 7.14 -11.90
C CYS A 43 -3.52 6.56 -10.52
N GLN A 44 -4.81 6.54 -10.18
CA GLN A 44 -5.27 5.92 -8.94
C GLN A 44 -4.93 4.42 -8.88
N MET A 45 -5.05 3.70 -10.01
CA MET A 45 -4.69 2.28 -10.06
C MET A 45 -3.21 2.03 -9.79
N VAL A 46 -2.29 2.85 -10.34
CA VAL A 46 -0.84 2.76 -10.03
C VAL A 46 -0.61 2.85 -8.53
N TRP A 47 -1.20 3.86 -7.88
CA TRP A 47 -0.97 4.13 -6.47
C TRP A 47 -1.68 3.14 -5.55
N LEU A 48 -2.82 2.58 -5.96
CA LEU A 48 -3.48 1.47 -5.28
C LEU A 48 -2.61 0.21 -5.29
N LEU A 49 -2.11 -0.19 -6.46
CA LEU A 49 -1.26 -1.38 -6.55
C LEU A 49 0.06 -1.19 -5.81
N TRP A 50 0.62 0.02 -5.85
CA TRP A 50 1.80 0.39 -5.05
C TRP A 50 1.55 0.21 -3.55
N SER A 51 0.49 0.82 -3.02
CA SER A 51 0.18 0.77 -1.59
C SER A 51 -0.11 -0.64 -1.10
N MET A 52 -0.76 -1.47 -1.93
CA MET A 52 -0.94 -2.90 -1.65
C MET A 52 0.41 -3.64 -1.50
N LYS A 53 1.37 -3.38 -2.39
CA LYS A 53 2.70 -4.00 -2.33
C LYS A 53 3.49 -3.56 -1.10
N GLU A 54 3.49 -2.26 -0.77
CA GLU A 54 4.18 -1.72 0.41
C GLU A 54 3.59 -2.24 1.72
N ALA A 55 2.25 -2.27 1.84
CA ALA A 55 1.58 -2.81 3.01
C ALA A 55 1.96 -4.28 3.26
N VAL A 56 2.04 -5.09 2.19
CA VAL A 56 2.44 -6.50 2.27
C VAL A 56 3.95 -6.65 2.50
N TYR A 57 4.77 -5.81 1.91
CA TYR A 57 6.21 -5.80 2.17
C TYR A 57 6.51 -5.56 3.64
N LYS A 58 5.80 -4.67 4.34
CA LYS A 58 5.99 -4.44 5.78
C LYS A 58 5.70 -5.67 6.63
N ILE A 59 4.77 -6.52 6.21
CA ILE A 59 4.55 -7.80 6.88
C ILE A 59 5.71 -8.75 6.55
N HIS A 60 5.99 -8.88 5.24
CA HIS A 60 6.90 -9.89 4.74
C HIS A 60 8.35 -9.66 5.19
N SER A 61 8.81 -8.41 5.21
CA SER A 61 10.17 -8.03 5.62
C SER A 61 10.45 -8.37 7.08
N ARG A 62 9.49 -8.13 7.98
CA ARG A 62 9.58 -8.50 9.40
C ARG A 62 9.67 -10.01 9.61
N LYS A 63 8.96 -10.82 8.80
CA LYS A 63 8.98 -12.30 8.94
C LYS A 63 10.21 -12.97 8.34
N LYS A 64 10.74 -12.41 7.24
CA LYS A 64 11.78 -13.07 6.42
C LYS A 64 13.12 -12.35 6.42
N ASN A 65 13.29 -11.32 7.26
CA ASN A 65 14.48 -10.46 7.31
C ASN A 65 14.85 -9.90 5.92
N TRP A 66 13.83 -9.53 5.15
CA TRP A 66 14.02 -9.08 3.76
C TRP A 66 14.46 -7.61 3.75
N GLN A 67 15.71 -7.39 3.35
CA GLN A 67 16.40 -6.13 3.57
C GLN A 67 15.98 -4.97 2.65
N ALA A 68 15.54 -5.23 1.42
CA ALA A 68 15.20 -4.19 0.46
C ALA A 68 13.83 -4.40 -0.19
N PHE A 69 13.04 -3.33 -0.30
CA PHE A 69 11.79 -3.35 -1.05
C PHE A 69 12.08 -3.64 -2.52
N ALA A 70 11.43 -4.69 -3.04
CA ALA A 70 11.57 -5.13 -4.41
C ALA A 70 10.17 -5.33 -5.01
N PRO A 71 9.52 -4.25 -5.49
CA PRO A 71 8.10 -4.28 -5.89
C PRO A 71 7.81 -5.30 -6.99
N GLY A 72 8.76 -5.55 -7.90
CA GLY A 72 8.64 -6.59 -8.93
C GLY A 72 8.62 -8.04 -8.41
N LYS A 73 8.82 -8.27 -7.09
CA LYS A 73 8.68 -9.59 -6.45
C LYS A 73 7.36 -9.73 -5.67
N LEU A 74 6.52 -8.71 -5.69
CA LEU A 74 5.19 -8.68 -5.09
C LEU A 74 4.18 -8.58 -6.22
N TYR A 75 3.23 -9.52 -6.28
CA TYR A 75 2.28 -9.62 -7.38
C TYR A 75 0.86 -9.43 -6.86
N CYS A 76 0.18 -8.38 -7.30
CA CYS A 76 -1.21 -8.11 -6.99
C CYS A 76 -2.12 -8.95 -7.89
N SER A 77 -3.15 -9.55 -7.29
CA SER A 77 -4.17 -10.34 -7.96
C SER A 77 -5.51 -10.14 -7.27
N GLU A 78 -6.59 -10.60 -7.92
CA GLU A 78 -7.95 -10.57 -7.33
C GLU A 78 -8.39 -9.16 -6.88
N VAL A 79 -7.89 -8.12 -7.56
CA VAL A 79 -8.19 -6.72 -7.24
C VAL A 79 -9.65 -6.43 -7.58
N LYS A 80 -10.41 -6.00 -6.57
CA LYS A 80 -11.82 -5.62 -6.67
C LYS A 80 -11.97 -4.22 -6.10
N ILE A 81 -12.61 -3.34 -6.86
CA ILE A 81 -12.92 -1.96 -6.45
C ILE A 81 -14.45 -1.84 -6.35
N SER A 82 -14.92 -1.27 -5.24
CA SER A 82 -16.33 -0.99 -4.98
C SER A 82 -16.44 0.39 -4.32
N GLY A 83 -16.82 1.40 -5.10
CA GLY A 83 -16.89 2.78 -4.65
C GLY A 83 -15.53 3.28 -4.15
N GLN A 84 -15.47 3.69 -2.88
CA GLN A 84 -14.27 4.19 -2.21
C GLN A 84 -13.45 3.08 -1.51
N CYS A 85 -13.79 1.81 -1.74
CA CYS A 85 -13.08 0.69 -1.15
C CYS A 85 -12.47 -0.18 -2.24
N ALA A 86 -11.32 -0.76 -1.95
CA ALA A 86 -10.74 -1.82 -2.76
C ALA A 86 -10.25 -2.97 -1.90
N SER A 87 -10.20 -4.16 -2.47
CA SER A 87 -9.61 -5.33 -1.86
C SER A 87 -8.80 -6.11 -2.89
N GLY A 88 -7.85 -6.90 -2.44
CA GLY A 88 -7.15 -7.83 -3.32
C GLY A 88 -6.16 -8.70 -2.57
N VAL A 89 -5.40 -9.48 -3.32
CA VAL A 89 -4.37 -10.36 -2.80
C VAL A 89 -3.02 -9.91 -3.33
N VAL A 90 -1.99 -9.93 -2.50
CA VAL A 90 -0.61 -9.79 -2.96
C VAL A 90 0.14 -11.07 -2.63
N THR A 91 0.80 -11.64 -3.63
CA THR A 91 1.63 -12.83 -3.49
C THR A 91 3.10 -12.45 -3.47
N CYS A 92 3.84 -12.94 -2.48
CA CYS A 92 5.29 -12.79 -2.38
C CYS A 92 5.92 -14.12 -1.95
N GLN A 93 6.89 -14.64 -2.71
CA GLN A 93 7.53 -15.95 -2.45
C GLN A 93 6.52 -17.09 -2.20
N ARG A 94 5.44 -17.17 -2.99
CA ARG A 94 4.33 -18.14 -2.84
C ARG A 94 3.46 -17.98 -1.58
N ILE A 95 3.71 -16.96 -0.77
CA ILE A 95 2.86 -16.61 0.37
C ILE A 95 1.85 -15.56 -0.09
N ARG A 96 0.58 -15.80 0.21
CA ARG A 96 -0.53 -14.88 -0.10
C ARG A 96 -0.84 -14.01 1.10
N TYR A 97 -1.09 -12.73 0.85
CA TYR A 97 -1.55 -11.76 1.83
C TYR A 97 -2.81 -11.09 1.30
N PHE A 98 -3.76 -10.81 2.20
CA PHE A 98 -4.99 -10.12 1.87
C PHE A 98 -4.82 -8.63 2.13
N THR A 99 -5.43 -7.80 1.29
CA THR A 99 -5.37 -6.35 1.39
C THR A 99 -6.76 -5.73 1.35
N GLN A 100 -6.92 -4.63 2.07
CA GLN A 100 -8.09 -3.77 2.04
C GLN A 100 -7.63 -2.31 1.97
N SER A 101 -8.23 -1.54 1.07
CA SER A 101 -7.82 -0.16 0.79
C SER A 101 -9.00 0.80 0.84
N SER A 102 -8.74 2.00 1.35
CA SER A 102 -9.62 3.17 1.25
C SER A 102 -9.11 4.10 0.16
N LEU A 103 -9.97 4.44 -0.78
CA LEU A 103 -9.70 5.30 -1.93
C LEU A 103 -10.33 6.68 -1.68
N CYS A 104 -9.52 7.61 -1.19
CA CYS A 104 -9.93 9.00 -1.00
C CYS A 104 -9.41 9.87 -2.17
N PRO A 105 -9.99 11.06 -2.39
CA PRO A 105 -9.49 12.00 -3.39
C PRO A 105 -8.05 12.46 -3.14
N ASP A 106 -7.65 12.55 -1.87
CA ASP A 106 -6.33 13.08 -1.48
C ASP A 106 -5.28 12.01 -1.20
N PHE A 107 -5.69 10.81 -0.81
CA PHE A 107 -4.78 9.73 -0.46
C PHE A 107 -5.40 8.35 -0.70
N ILE A 108 -4.53 7.36 -0.82
CA ILE A 108 -4.89 5.94 -0.76
C ILE A 108 -4.26 5.35 0.50
N HIS A 109 -5.05 4.65 1.31
CA HIS A 109 -4.54 3.91 2.47
C HIS A 109 -4.86 2.43 2.30
N THR A 110 -3.87 1.57 2.51
CA THR A 110 -4.03 0.11 2.42
C THR A 110 -3.58 -0.54 3.72
N ILE A 111 -4.36 -1.50 4.20
CA ILE A 111 -3.95 -2.47 5.23
C ILE A 111 -3.76 -3.85 4.61
N ALA A 112 -2.89 -4.64 5.19
CA ALA A 112 -2.61 -6.01 4.79
C ALA A 112 -2.63 -6.96 5.98
N GLY A 113 -3.01 -8.22 5.74
CA GLY A 113 -3.01 -9.30 6.73
C GLY A 113 -2.75 -10.67 6.10
N GLU A 114 -2.47 -11.66 6.94
CA GLU A 114 -2.21 -13.05 6.50
C GLU A 114 -3.48 -13.90 6.41
N SER A 115 -4.58 -13.43 7.00
CA SER A 115 -5.89 -14.07 6.99
C SER A 115 -6.96 -13.13 6.45
N PHE A 116 -8.09 -13.71 6.02
CA PHE A 116 -9.30 -13.00 5.68
C PHE A 116 -10.45 -13.46 6.58
N PRO A 117 -11.22 -12.56 7.23
CA PRO A 117 -11.01 -11.11 7.26
C PRO A 117 -9.66 -10.73 7.90
N ILE A 118 -9.13 -9.57 7.51
CA ILE A 118 -7.95 -9.00 8.17
C ILE A 118 -8.34 -8.72 9.62
N GLU A 119 -7.49 -9.11 10.56
CA GLU A 119 -7.70 -8.90 11.99
C GLU A 119 -8.11 -7.45 12.27
N ALA A 120 -9.13 -7.29 13.13
CA ALA A 120 -9.71 -5.98 13.39
C ALA A 120 -8.63 -5.05 13.95
N ALA A 121 -8.27 -4.04 13.16
CA ALA A 121 -7.27 -3.06 13.54
C ALA A 121 -7.91 -1.69 13.69
N SER A 122 -7.58 -0.99 14.78
CA SER A 122 -7.89 0.43 14.89
C SER A 122 -6.93 1.19 13.97
N ILE A 123 -7.47 1.96 13.03
CA ILE A 123 -6.67 2.79 12.11
C ILE A 123 -6.83 4.26 12.49
N ARG A 124 -5.71 4.97 12.65
CA ARG A 124 -5.69 6.43 12.81
C ARG A 124 -4.89 7.05 11.68
N ILE A 125 -5.53 7.95 10.93
CA ILE A 125 -4.88 8.75 9.89
C ILE A 125 -4.92 10.21 10.34
N SER A 126 -3.78 10.88 10.34
CA SER A 126 -3.63 12.27 10.74
C SER A 126 -2.64 13.00 9.82
N SER A 127 -2.49 14.30 10.01
CA SER A 127 -1.38 15.05 9.43
C SER A 127 -0.05 14.50 9.93
N TYR A 128 0.96 14.49 9.07
CA TYR A 128 2.32 14.08 9.38
C TYR A 128 3.20 15.31 9.66
N ASP A 129 3.82 15.33 10.83
CA ASP A 129 4.88 16.27 11.21
C ASP A 129 6.13 15.45 11.55
N PRO A 130 7.23 15.57 10.78
CA PRO A 130 8.48 14.86 11.04
C PRO A 130 9.10 15.17 12.42
N SER A 131 8.76 16.31 13.02
CA SER A 131 9.23 16.72 14.35
C SER A 131 8.42 16.10 15.49
N ASP A 132 7.18 15.68 15.24
CA ASP A 132 6.33 15.00 16.22
C ASP A 132 6.53 13.48 16.15
N LEU A 133 7.22 12.95 17.17
CA LEU A 133 7.44 11.52 17.34
C LEU A 133 6.58 10.91 18.47
N SER A 134 5.62 11.67 19.01
CA SER A 134 4.79 11.25 20.15
C SER A 134 3.98 9.98 19.85
N TYR A 135 3.60 9.77 18.59
CA TYR A 135 2.89 8.56 18.14
C TYR A 135 3.64 7.27 18.47
N ARG A 136 4.98 7.31 18.58
CA ARG A 136 5.79 6.13 18.95
C ARG A 136 5.46 5.63 20.36
N ASN A 137 5.02 6.52 21.25
CA ASN A 137 4.61 6.17 22.62
C ASN A 137 3.23 5.48 22.67
N THR A 138 2.49 5.45 21.56
CA THR A 138 1.17 4.79 21.48
C THR A 138 1.26 3.31 21.08
N ALA A 139 2.47 2.80 20.81
CA ALA A 139 2.74 1.42 20.41
C ALA A 139 1.91 0.93 19.18
N PRO A 140 1.94 1.63 18.04
CA PRO A 140 1.29 1.14 16.82
C PRO A 140 1.95 -0.15 16.32
N ALA A 141 1.14 -1.10 15.86
CA ALA A 141 1.61 -2.35 15.26
C ALA A 141 2.33 -2.10 13.91
N THR A 142 1.94 -1.06 13.20
CA THR A 142 2.61 -0.60 11.97
C THR A 142 2.37 0.88 11.74
N VAL A 143 3.34 1.52 11.09
CA VAL A 143 3.38 2.96 10.82
C VAL A 143 3.68 3.18 9.34
N SER A 144 2.98 4.12 8.73
CA SER A 144 3.23 4.61 7.37
C SER A 144 3.10 6.12 7.36
N HIS A 145 3.91 6.79 6.55
CA HIS A 145 3.68 8.19 6.22
C HIS A 145 4.07 8.44 4.78
N HIS A 146 3.40 9.39 4.14
CA HIS A 146 3.76 9.90 2.81
C HIS A 146 3.17 11.31 2.67
N GLY A 147 3.98 12.25 2.20
CA GLY A 147 3.59 13.65 2.10
C GLY A 147 2.98 14.17 3.40
N ARG A 148 1.72 14.59 3.33
CA ARG A 148 0.99 15.22 4.45
C ARG A 148 0.41 14.23 5.45
N TYR A 149 0.45 12.92 5.20
CA TYR A 149 -0.33 11.95 5.98
C TYR A 149 0.53 10.96 6.76
N LEU A 150 0.09 10.67 7.99
CA LEU A 150 0.58 9.61 8.87
C LEU A 150 -0.56 8.62 9.09
N ALA A 151 -0.30 7.33 8.89
CA ALA A 151 -1.23 6.25 9.15
C ALA A 151 -0.66 5.26 10.18
N LEU A 152 -1.40 5.09 11.27
CA LEU A 152 -1.07 4.21 12.39
C LEU A 152 -2.12 3.10 12.46
N ALA A 153 -1.67 1.84 12.52
CA ALA A 153 -2.55 0.71 12.76
C ALA A 153 -2.21 0.02 14.09
N TYR A 154 -3.24 -0.27 14.89
CA TYR A 154 -3.16 -0.91 16.20
C TYR A 154 -3.91 -2.25 16.16
N LEU A 155 -3.35 -3.27 16.82
CA LEU A 155 -3.97 -4.58 17.05
C LEU A 155 -4.45 -4.66 18.50
#